data_AF-A0A947PZL7-F1
#
_entry.id   AF-A0A947PZL7-F1
#
_cell.length_a   1.000
_cell.length_b   1.000
_cell.length_c   1.000
_cell.angle_alpha   90.00
_cell.angle_beta   90.00
_cell.angle_gamma   90.00
#
_symmetry.space_group_name_H-M   'P 1'
#
loop_
_entity.id
_entity.type
_entity.pdbx_description
1 polymer ?
#
loop_
_entity_poly.entity_id
_entity_poly.type
_entity_poly.pdbx_seq_one_letter_code
_entity_poly.pdbx_strand_id
1 'polypeptide(L)'
;MLLHGSSKHMVTPPNVSGKAWEDTFSENNIRSCFRQHIYSKGGQGVDRISVDLFKRDLQEHIPIIARKCKEGTYKFSPYLEVLQSKGRDKNPRVISIPTVRDRLVLKLLTEYLHLSFDECIARDLPNTVIRKIKKGIGARFNTYRRLQRKQNASIFSISILSVYLIAEAVIPEGTLPPEAEKWRKAFVVLASIFILILSLLEARKSYELKAERLHNNAMELNALYDAFKISTNEDAKKKKIEDYHTLIASCPENHEPHDDALFRASHRKDYKIPYCQAKWIQATYFIQTYWLYATLVILPPFIIAVLY
;
A
#
# COMPACT_ATOMS: atom_id res chain seq x y z
N MET A 1 50.89 -20.44 11.32
CA MET A 1 49.71 -20.92 10.57
C MET A 1 49.00 -19.68 10.02
N LEU A 2 49.27 -19.39 8.75
CA LEU A 2 48.76 -18.23 8.02
C LEU A 2 47.28 -18.44 7.70
N LEU A 3 46.43 -17.49 8.08
CA LEU A 3 45.16 -17.26 7.38
C LEU A 3 45.15 -15.83 6.86
N HIS A 4 45.60 -15.72 5.62
CA HIS A 4 45.29 -14.60 4.72
C HIS A 4 43.80 -14.63 4.38
N GLY A 5 43.21 -13.45 4.21
CA GLY A 5 42.09 -13.23 3.30
C GLY A 5 40.70 -13.23 3.92
N SER A 6 40.25 -12.05 4.33
CA SER A 6 39.01 -11.53 3.75
C SER A 6 39.10 -10.02 3.67
N SER A 7 39.27 -9.54 2.44
CA SER A 7 39.23 -8.13 2.05
C SER A 7 38.02 -7.47 2.69
N LYS A 8 38.24 -6.59 3.67
CA LYS A 8 37.24 -5.57 4.00
C LYS A 8 37.19 -4.67 2.77
N HIS A 9 36.14 -4.82 1.96
CA HIS A 9 35.78 -3.79 1.00
C HIS A 9 35.64 -2.48 1.76
N MET A 10 36.70 -1.66 1.76
CA MET A 10 36.60 -0.23 1.97
C MET A 10 35.75 0.26 0.81
N VAL A 11 34.44 0.36 1.05
CA VAL A 11 33.56 1.16 0.20
C VAL A 11 34.12 2.57 0.31
N THR A 12 34.87 2.99 -0.70
CA THR A 12 35.26 4.39 -0.86
C THR A 12 33.95 5.20 -0.85
N PRO A 13 33.80 6.19 0.04
CA PRO A 13 32.59 6.99 0.06
C PRO A 13 32.37 7.56 -1.34
N PRO A 14 31.15 7.52 -1.89
CA PRO A 14 30.88 8.11 -3.19
C PRO A 14 31.30 9.57 -3.13
N ASN A 15 31.87 10.05 -4.23
CA ASN A 15 32.45 11.37 -4.37
C ASN A 15 31.37 12.45 -4.25
N VAL A 16 30.98 12.83 -3.03
CA VAL A 16 30.00 13.88 -2.79
C VAL A 16 30.71 15.22 -2.86
N SER A 17 30.77 15.72 -4.09
CA SER A 17 31.30 17.03 -4.42
C SER A 17 30.70 18.16 -3.57
N GLY A 18 31.46 19.24 -3.36
CA GLY A 18 30.95 20.49 -2.77
C GLY A 18 29.69 21.02 -3.45
N LYS A 19 29.43 20.64 -4.71
CA LYS A 19 28.21 20.95 -5.44
C LYS A 19 26.93 20.43 -4.74
N ALA A 20 26.93 19.20 -4.22
CA ALA A 20 25.75 18.64 -3.55
C ALA A 20 25.43 19.40 -2.25
N TRP A 21 26.45 19.88 -1.55
CA TRP A 21 26.31 20.75 -0.38
C TRP A 21 25.74 22.12 -0.77
N GLU A 22 26.29 22.74 -1.83
CA GLU A 22 25.82 24.02 -2.37
C GLU A 22 24.36 23.97 -2.80
N ASP A 23 23.96 22.89 -3.48
CA ASP A 23 22.60 22.66 -3.95
C ASP A 23 21.63 22.44 -2.77
N THR A 24 22.06 21.65 -1.76
CA THR A 24 21.27 21.40 -0.53
C THR A 24 20.94 22.70 0.18
N PHE A 25 21.94 23.58 0.37
CA PHE A 25 21.76 24.85 1.06
C PHE A 25 21.48 26.03 0.12
N SER A 26 21.04 25.76 -1.11
CA SER A 26 20.52 26.79 -2.00
C SER A 26 19.20 27.36 -1.46
N GLU A 27 18.97 28.65 -1.64
CA GLU A 27 17.76 29.32 -1.13
C GLU A 27 16.46 28.68 -1.65
N ASN A 28 16.48 28.24 -2.91
CA ASN A 28 15.36 27.53 -3.53
C ASN A 28 15.08 26.19 -2.85
N ASN A 29 16.13 25.42 -2.53
CA ASN A 29 15.97 24.13 -1.86
C ASN A 29 15.50 24.32 -0.41
N ILE A 30 16.07 25.27 0.34
CA ILE A 30 15.65 25.61 1.70
C ILE A 30 14.15 25.96 1.71
N ARG A 31 13.70 26.79 0.76
CA ARG A 31 12.30 27.17 0.61
C ARG A 31 11.40 25.98 0.28
N SER A 32 11.84 25.11 -0.62
CA SER A 32 11.12 23.88 -0.98
C SER A 32 10.97 22.96 0.23
N CYS A 33 12.07 22.68 0.92
CA CYS A 33 12.14 21.84 2.10
C CYS A 33 11.21 22.35 3.21
N PHE A 34 11.19 23.67 3.45
CA PHE A 34 10.26 24.28 4.42
C PHE A 34 8.81 23.97 4.07
N ARG A 35 8.40 24.21 2.81
CA ARG A 35 7.01 23.98 2.38
C ARG A 35 6.60 22.51 2.47
N GLN A 36 7.46 21.60 2.06
CA GLN A 36 7.13 20.17 1.99
C GLN A 36 7.16 19.49 3.36
N HIS A 37 8.08 19.90 4.24
CA HIS A 37 8.41 19.10 5.43
C HIS A 37 8.25 19.80 6.77
N ILE A 38 8.18 21.14 6.78
CA ILE A 38 8.10 21.93 8.03
C ILE A 38 6.74 22.61 8.18
N TYR A 39 6.19 23.18 7.10
CA TYR A 39 5.00 24.03 7.16
C TYR A 39 3.77 23.38 7.81
N SER A 40 3.50 22.11 7.50
CA SER A 40 2.33 21.39 8.03
C SER A 40 2.52 20.89 9.48
N LYS A 41 3.69 21.10 10.08
CA LYS A 41 4.00 20.63 11.44
C LYS A 41 3.74 21.73 12.46
N GLY A 42 3.16 21.34 13.59
CA GLY A 42 2.99 22.24 14.74
C GLY A 42 4.23 22.31 15.64
N GLY A 43 4.07 22.99 16.77
CA GLY A 43 5.07 23.10 17.84
C GLY A 43 6.06 24.23 17.64
N GLN A 44 6.60 24.70 18.77
CA GLN A 44 7.58 25.78 18.87
C GLN A 44 8.74 25.32 19.74
N GLY A 45 9.94 25.84 19.47
CA GLY A 45 11.13 25.52 20.25
C GLY A 45 11.24 26.41 21.48
N VAL A 46 12.47 26.48 22.02
CA VAL A 46 12.78 27.31 23.20
C VAL A 46 12.57 28.81 22.93
N ASP A 47 12.67 29.21 21.66
CA ASP A 47 12.44 30.58 21.17
C ASP A 47 10.96 30.98 21.13
N ARG A 48 10.04 30.03 21.32
CA ARG A 48 8.58 30.22 21.25
C ARG A 48 8.10 30.81 19.92
N ILE A 49 8.89 30.66 18.85
CA ILE A 49 8.48 31.06 17.50
C ILE A 49 7.67 29.93 16.89
N SER A 50 6.42 30.22 16.50
CA SER A 50 5.56 29.27 15.81
C SER A 50 5.95 29.13 14.33
N VAL A 51 5.53 28.04 13.69
CA VAL A 51 5.78 27.84 12.25
C VAL A 51 5.13 28.93 11.40
N ASP A 52 3.96 29.42 11.79
CA ASP A 52 3.27 30.51 11.10
C ASP A 52 4.01 31.84 11.23
N LEU A 53 4.58 32.13 12.40
CA LEU A 53 5.37 33.34 12.61
C LEU A 53 6.68 33.26 11.81
N PHE A 54 7.40 32.15 11.91
CA PHE A 54 8.61 31.91 11.12
C PHE A 54 8.37 31.99 9.61
N LYS A 55 7.17 31.61 9.15
CA LYS A 55 6.76 31.73 7.74
C LYS A 55 6.65 33.19 7.27
N ARG A 56 6.20 34.10 8.13
CA ARG A 56 6.07 35.53 7.79
C ARG A 56 7.45 36.11 7.43
N ASP A 57 8.45 35.73 8.20
CA ASP A 57 9.82 36.24 8.07
C ASP A 57 10.73 35.26 7.29
N LEU A 58 10.13 34.29 6.57
CA LEU A 58 10.86 33.21 5.90
C LEU A 58 11.87 33.75 4.88
N GLN A 59 11.53 34.84 4.19
CA GLN A 59 12.40 35.47 3.20
C GLN A 59 13.68 36.03 3.82
N GLU A 60 13.62 36.49 5.06
CA GLU A 60 14.77 37.01 5.79
C GLU A 60 15.60 35.88 6.39
N HIS A 61 14.95 34.80 6.85
CA HIS A 61 15.63 33.65 7.41
C HIS A 61 16.40 32.82 6.39
N ILE A 62 15.87 32.61 5.18
CA ILE A 62 16.50 31.77 4.13
C ILE A 62 17.96 32.17 3.82
N PRO A 63 18.28 33.43 3.45
CA PRO A 63 19.64 33.81 3.10
C PRO A 63 20.60 33.68 4.30
N ILE A 64 20.11 33.95 5.52
CA ILE A 64 20.90 33.79 6.75
C ILE A 64 21.25 32.32 6.99
N ILE A 65 20.28 31.41 6.83
CA ILE A 65 20.50 29.96 6.97
C ILE A 65 21.48 29.47 5.91
N ALA A 66 21.23 29.82 4.64
CA ALA A 66 22.08 29.43 3.51
C ALA A 66 23.54 29.84 3.75
N ARG A 67 23.77 31.12 4.06
CA ARG A 67 25.11 31.66 4.35
C ARG A 67 25.76 30.92 5.52
N LYS A 68 25.10 30.84 6.68
CA LYS A 68 25.69 30.23 7.89
C LYS A 68 25.99 28.75 7.71
N CYS A 69 25.17 28.00 6.98
CA CYS A 69 25.42 26.60 6.72
C CYS A 69 26.58 26.41 5.74
N LYS A 70 26.62 27.19 4.65
CA LYS A 70 27.71 27.13 3.65
C LYS A 70 29.07 27.53 4.23
N GLU A 71 29.10 28.54 5.09
CA GLU A 71 30.31 28.98 5.80
C GLU A 71 30.68 28.09 7.00
N GLY A 72 29.86 27.10 7.37
CA GLY A 72 30.09 26.26 8.55
C GLY A 72 29.95 26.99 9.89
N THR A 73 29.36 28.19 9.92
CA THR A 73 29.20 29.03 11.11
C THR A 73 27.84 28.84 11.80
N TYR A 74 26.97 27.98 11.28
CA TYR A 74 25.66 27.69 11.86
C TYR A 74 25.80 26.99 13.23
N LYS A 75 25.17 27.56 14.26
CA LYS A 75 25.08 26.96 15.60
C LYS A 75 23.63 26.64 15.94
N PHE A 76 23.39 25.39 16.30
CA PHE A 76 22.07 24.96 16.77
C PHE A 76 21.70 25.63 18.08
N SER A 77 20.41 25.91 18.23
CA SER A 77 19.86 26.49 19.46
C SER A 77 19.66 25.38 20.50
N PRO A 78 19.62 25.70 21.81
CA PRO A 78 19.19 24.74 22.83
C PRO A 78 17.79 24.20 22.53
N TYR A 79 17.55 22.93 22.80
CA TYR A 79 16.25 22.31 22.53
C TYR A 79 15.32 22.55 23.71
N LEU A 80 14.03 22.73 23.43
CA LEU A 80 13.00 22.79 24.47
C LEU A 80 12.70 21.38 24.96
N GLU A 81 12.93 21.10 26.23
CA GLU A 81 12.60 19.79 26.82
C GLU A 81 11.15 19.75 27.31
N VAL A 82 10.42 18.72 26.90
CA VAL A 82 9.02 18.49 27.27
C VAL A 82 8.85 17.06 27.76
N LEU A 83 8.13 16.88 28.86
CA LEU A 83 7.76 15.57 29.38
C LEU A 83 6.47 15.07 28.72
N GLN A 84 6.55 13.96 27.99
CA GLN A 84 5.40 13.27 27.42
C GLN A 84 5.05 12.03 28.24
N SER A 85 3.82 11.94 28.73
CA SER A 85 3.34 10.76 29.45
C SER A 85 3.39 9.50 28.58
N LYS A 86 3.80 8.38 29.17
CA LYS A 86 3.77 7.04 28.55
C LYS A 86 2.58 6.19 29.01
N GLY A 87 1.62 6.78 29.72
CA GLY A 87 0.54 6.08 30.40
C GLY A 87 0.76 5.97 31.90
N ARG A 88 -0.23 5.39 32.59
CA ARG A 88 -0.21 5.23 34.06
C ARG A 88 1.01 4.39 34.49
N ASP A 89 1.62 4.77 35.61
CA ASP A 89 2.73 4.08 36.27
C ASP A 89 4.03 3.93 35.45
N LYS A 90 4.20 4.73 34.39
CA LYS A 90 5.44 4.77 33.59
C LYS A 90 6.08 6.14 33.64
N ASN A 91 7.40 6.16 33.82
CA ASN A 91 8.17 7.40 33.74
C ASN A 91 7.96 8.08 32.37
N PRO A 92 7.74 9.42 32.37
CA PRO A 92 7.50 10.17 31.15
C PRO A 92 8.71 10.13 30.22
N ARG A 93 8.47 10.25 28.91
CA ARG A 93 9.51 10.45 27.91
C ARG A 93 9.93 11.92 27.92
N VAL A 94 11.21 12.20 28.13
CA VAL A 94 11.78 13.51 27.81
C VAL A 94 11.87 13.62 26.28
N ILE A 95 11.28 14.68 25.71
CA ILE A 95 11.34 15.00 24.28
C ILE A 95 12.02 16.35 24.13
N SER A 96 13.04 16.39 23.29
CA SER A 96 13.76 17.62 22.96
C SER A 96 13.23 18.18 21.64
N ILE A 97 12.63 19.37 21.70
CA ILE A 97 11.97 20.03 20.57
C ILE A 97 12.89 21.16 20.05
N PRO A 98 13.44 21.05 18.83
CA PRO A 98 14.23 22.12 18.23
C PRO A 98 13.37 23.29 17.76
N THR A 99 13.99 24.45 17.57
CA THR A 99 13.36 25.63 16.94
C THR A 99 12.90 25.32 15.51
N VAL A 100 12.02 26.16 14.95
CA VAL A 100 11.57 25.99 13.54
C VAL A 100 12.76 26.05 12.59
N ARG A 101 13.69 26.98 12.82
CA ARG A 101 14.93 27.15 12.06
C ARG A 101 15.80 25.89 12.12
N ASP A 102 16.05 25.38 13.33
CA ASP A 102 16.88 24.20 13.53
C ASP A 102 16.24 22.94 12.92
N ARG A 103 14.91 22.80 13.00
CA ARG A 103 14.17 21.71 12.32
C ARG A 103 14.40 21.72 10.81
N LEU A 104 14.39 22.90 10.19
CA LEU A 104 14.64 23.04 8.76
C LEU A 104 16.08 22.63 8.41
N VAL A 105 17.07 23.11 9.16
CA VAL A 105 18.48 22.76 8.93
C VAL A 105 18.73 21.27 9.15
N LEU A 106 18.19 20.67 10.21
CA LEU A 106 18.30 19.23 10.45
C LEU A 106 17.70 18.41 9.30
N LYS A 107 16.57 18.85 8.74
CA LYS A 107 15.94 18.15 7.61
C LYS A 107 16.78 18.25 6.33
N LEU A 108 17.35 19.42 6.04
CA LEU A 108 18.28 19.61 4.92
C LEU A 108 19.54 18.75 5.08
N LEU A 109 20.13 18.72 6.28
CA LEU A 109 21.26 17.83 6.58
C LEU A 109 20.88 16.36 6.41
N THR A 110 19.68 15.97 6.83
CA THR A 110 19.19 14.60 6.65
C THR A 110 19.09 14.25 5.16
N GLU A 111 18.57 15.14 4.32
CA GLU A 111 18.51 14.96 2.86
C GLU A 111 19.89 14.86 2.23
N TYR A 112 20.81 15.74 2.62
CA TYR A 112 22.21 15.69 2.18
C TYR A 112 22.88 14.37 2.56
N LEU A 113 22.70 13.90 3.79
CA LEU A 113 23.28 12.64 4.25
C LEU A 113 22.70 11.44 3.48
N HIS A 114 21.40 11.43 3.19
CA HIS A 114 20.80 10.39 2.35
C HIS A 114 21.32 10.41 0.91
N LEU A 115 21.53 11.60 0.33
CA LEU A 115 22.16 11.71 -1.00
C LEU A 115 23.61 11.24 -0.98
N SER A 116 24.30 11.49 0.13
CA SER A 116 25.74 11.25 0.27
C SER A 116 26.09 9.81 0.63
N PHE A 117 25.22 9.14 1.39
CA PHE A 117 25.50 7.85 2.01
C PHE A 117 24.30 6.91 1.88
N ASP A 118 23.66 6.90 0.72
CA ASP A 118 22.39 6.18 0.49
C ASP A 118 22.48 4.69 0.85
N GLU A 119 23.62 4.05 0.57
CA GLU A 119 23.87 2.64 0.89
C GLU A 119 24.02 2.37 2.40
N CYS A 120 24.41 3.36 3.19
CA CYS A 120 24.69 3.19 4.62
C CYS A 120 23.52 3.57 5.53
N ILE A 121 22.54 4.32 5.03
CA ILE A 121 21.43 4.84 5.83
C ILE A 121 20.15 4.06 5.53
N ALA A 122 19.71 3.26 6.51
CA ALA A 122 18.44 2.55 6.45
C ALA A 122 17.28 3.55 6.28
N ARG A 123 16.63 3.54 5.11
CA ARG A 123 15.56 4.49 4.75
C ARG A 123 14.25 4.27 5.52
N ASP A 124 13.93 3.03 5.86
CA ASP A 124 12.69 2.67 6.52
C ASP A 124 12.92 2.39 8.01
N LEU A 125 12.14 3.08 8.87
CA LEU A 125 12.12 2.79 10.30
C LEU A 125 11.50 1.40 10.56
N PRO A 126 12.03 0.60 11.51
CA PRO A 126 11.50 -0.72 11.83
C PRO A 126 9.99 -0.75 12.05
N ASN A 127 9.46 0.19 12.86
CA ASN A 127 8.02 0.30 13.13
C ASN A 127 7.18 0.62 11.87
N THR A 128 7.75 1.37 10.92
CA THR A 128 7.09 1.65 9.64
C THR A 128 6.95 0.37 8.82
N VAL A 129 8.00 -0.45 8.77
CA VAL A 129 7.99 -1.74 8.07
C VAL A 129 7.03 -2.72 8.74
N ILE A 130 7.05 -2.84 10.07
CA ILE A 130 6.08 -3.66 10.82
C ILE A 130 4.64 -3.32 10.44
N ARG A 131 4.32 -2.02 10.34
CA ARG A 131 2.99 -1.55 9.93
C ARG A 131 2.68 -1.89 8.47
N LYS A 132 3.65 -1.74 7.56
CA LYS A 132 3.52 -2.14 6.15
C LYS A 132 3.26 -3.65 6.04
N ILE A 133 4.02 -4.49 6.75
CA ILE A 133 3.84 -5.94 6.79
C ILE A 133 2.42 -6.31 7.25
N LYS A 134 1.99 -5.82 8.42
CA LYS A 134 0.65 -6.12 8.97
C LYS A 134 -0.46 -5.78 7.98
N LYS A 135 -0.35 -4.61 7.35
CA LYS A 135 -1.29 -4.13 6.33
C LYS A 135 -1.28 -5.02 5.09
N GLY A 136 -0.09 -5.36 4.58
CA GLY A 136 0.10 -6.21 3.41
C GLY A 136 -0.45 -7.62 3.60
N ILE A 137 -0.21 -8.24 4.76
CA ILE A 137 -0.79 -9.54 5.14
C ILE A 137 -2.31 -9.50 5.02
N GLY A 138 -2.94 -8.52 5.68
CA GLY A 138 -4.40 -8.42 5.70
C GLY A 138 -5.01 -8.14 4.33
N ALA A 139 -4.39 -7.28 3.52
CA ALA A 139 -4.82 -7.01 2.15
C ALA A 139 -4.73 -8.27 1.28
N ARG A 140 -3.65 -9.05 1.38
CA ARG A 140 -3.46 -10.29 0.60
C ARG A 140 -4.46 -11.38 0.99
N PHE A 141 -4.78 -11.54 2.27
CA PHE A 141 -5.85 -12.45 2.69
C PHE A 141 -7.24 -11.99 2.21
N ASN A 142 -7.48 -10.68 2.11
CA ASN A 142 -8.69 -10.17 1.46
C ASN A 142 -8.72 -10.52 -0.03
N THR A 143 -7.61 -10.35 -0.74
CA THR A 143 -7.50 -10.74 -2.15
C THR A 143 -7.74 -12.23 -2.34
N TYR A 144 -7.10 -13.09 -1.54
CA TYR A 144 -7.30 -14.54 -1.55
C TYR A 144 -8.80 -14.91 -1.48
N ARG A 145 -9.51 -14.40 -0.46
CA ARG A 145 -10.95 -14.65 -0.28
C ARG A 145 -11.79 -14.13 -1.44
N ARG A 146 -11.43 -12.96 -2.00
CA ARG A 146 -12.12 -12.38 -3.16
C ARG A 146 -11.98 -13.27 -4.38
N LEU A 147 -10.75 -13.70 -4.68
CA LEU A 147 -10.46 -14.51 -5.86
C LEU A 147 -11.15 -15.87 -5.78
N GLN A 148 -11.17 -16.51 -4.60
CA GLN A 148 -11.97 -17.72 -4.39
C GLN A 148 -13.46 -17.49 -4.61
N ARG A 149 -14.03 -16.39 -4.08
CA ARG A 149 -15.43 -16.05 -4.32
C ARG A 149 -15.72 -15.80 -5.80
N LYS A 150 -14.83 -15.11 -6.51
CA LYS A 150 -14.96 -14.88 -7.96
C LYS A 150 -14.90 -16.19 -8.74
N GLN A 151 -13.97 -17.08 -8.40
CA GLN A 151 -13.88 -18.41 -9.01
C GLN A 151 -15.18 -19.19 -8.82
N ASN A 152 -15.66 -19.28 -7.57
CA ASN A 152 -16.88 -20.02 -7.26
C ASN A 152 -18.12 -19.40 -7.92
N ALA A 153 -18.25 -18.07 -7.89
CA ALA A 153 -19.36 -17.37 -8.54
C ALA A 153 -19.33 -17.53 -10.06
N SER A 154 -18.15 -17.54 -10.67
CA SER A 154 -17.95 -17.77 -12.10
C SER A 154 -18.36 -19.17 -12.51
N ILE A 155 -17.84 -20.20 -11.83
CA ILE A 155 -18.22 -21.60 -12.07
C ILE A 155 -19.73 -21.77 -11.89
N PHE A 156 -20.28 -21.27 -10.77
CA PHE A 156 -21.72 -21.35 -10.51
C PHE A 156 -22.54 -20.71 -11.63
N SER A 157 -22.15 -19.52 -12.10
CA SER A 157 -22.87 -18.81 -13.17
C SER A 157 -22.82 -19.58 -14.48
N ILE A 158 -21.66 -20.11 -14.86
CA ILE A 158 -21.51 -20.92 -16.08
C ILE A 158 -22.34 -22.20 -15.97
N SER A 159 -22.33 -22.88 -14.81
CA SER A 159 -23.16 -24.06 -14.58
C SER A 159 -24.65 -23.77 -14.71
N ILE A 160 -25.14 -22.67 -14.13
CA ILE A 160 -26.55 -22.27 -14.24
C ILE A 160 -26.92 -21.88 -15.68
N LEU A 161 -26.06 -21.15 -16.40
CA LEU A 161 -26.28 -20.84 -17.81
C LEU A 161 -26.39 -22.12 -18.66
N SER A 162 -25.56 -23.12 -18.38
CA SER A 162 -25.66 -24.43 -19.04
C SER A 162 -26.96 -25.15 -18.69
N VAL A 163 -27.46 -25.05 -17.46
CA VAL A 163 -28.78 -25.61 -17.07
C VAL A 163 -29.91 -24.93 -17.85
N TYR A 164 -29.90 -23.60 -17.97
CA TYR A 164 -30.89 -22.88 -18.78
C TYR A 164 -30.84 -23.31 -20.24
N LEU A 165 -29.64 -23.44 -20.81
CA LEU A 165 -29.48 -23.89 -22.19
C LEU A 165 -30.03 -25.31 -22.42
N ILE A 166 -29.79 -26.23 -21.48
CA ILE A 166 -30.32 -27.59 -21.54
C ILE A 166 -31.85 -27.58 -21.41
N ALA A 167 -32.41 -26.77 -20.51
CA ALA A 167 -33.85 -26.64 -20.35
C ALA A 167 -34.51 -26.17 -21.66
N GLU A 168 -33.93 -25.18 -22.34
CA GLU A 168 -34.38 -24.71 -23.66
C GLU A 168 -34.28 -25.80 -24.74
N ALA A 169 -33.23 -26.63 -24.70
CA ALA A 169 -33.02 -27.70 -25.67
C ALA A 169 -34.01 -28.87 -25.53
N VAL A 170 -34.62 -29.05 -24.35
CA VAL A 170 -35.58 -30.15 -24.08
C VAL A 170 -37.02 -29.78 -24.51
N ILE A 171 -37.30 -28.51 -24.80
CA ILE A 171 -38.63 -28.06 -25.23
C ILE A 171 -39.01 -28.75 -26.56
N PRO A 172 -40.14 -29.50 -26.63
CA PRO A 172 -40.53 -30.24 -27.83
C PRO A 172 -40.75 -29.35 -29.06
N GLU A 173 -40.49 -29.93 -30.24
CA GLU A 173 -40.79 -29.29 -31.52
C GLU A 173 -42.31 -29.11 -31.70
N GLY A 174 -42.72 -28.06 -32.40
CA GLY A 174 -44.15 -27.73 -32.61
C GLY A 174 -44.84 -27.01 -31.44
N THR A 175 -44.14 -26.71 -30.35
CA THR A 175 -44.65 -25.87 -29.24
C THR A 175 -44.79 -24.40 -29.60
N LEU A 176 -44.03 -23.92 -30.58
CA LEU A 176 -43.99 -22.53 -31.03
C LEU A 176 -44.30 -22.42 -32.53
N PRO A 177 -44.76 -21.25 -33.01
CA PRO A 177 -44.92 -21.00 -34.45
C PRO A 177 -43.62 -21.27 -35.23
N PRO A 178 -43.69 -21.71 -36.50
CA PRO A 178 -42.51 -22.12 -37.28
C PRO A 178 -41.39 -21.08 -37.34
N GLU A 179 -41.75 -19.79 -37.42
CA GLU A 179 -40.78 -18.69 -37.44
C GLU A 179 -40.05 -18.53 -36.10
N ALA A 180 -40.78 -18.61 -34.98
CA ALA A 180 -40.20 -18.53 -33.64
C ALA A 180 -39.32 -19.76 -33.33
N GLU A 181 -39.70 -20.94 -33.82
CA GLU A 181 -38.90 -22.16 -33.68
C GLU A 181 -37.54 -22.08 -34.39
N LYS A 182 -37.51 -21.49 -35.59
CA LYS A 182 -36.25 -21.21 -36.31
C LYS A 182 -35.31 -20.34 -35.46
N TRP A 183 -35.83 -19.25 -34.90
CA TRP A 183 -35.02 -18.34 -34.08
C TRP A 183 -34.61 -18.94 -32.74
N ARG A 184 -35.47 -19.75 -32.10
CA ARG A 184 -35.14 -20.50 -30.88
C ARG A 184 -33.95 -21.43 -31.11
N LYS A 185 -33.98 -22.23 -32.19
CA LYS A 185 -32.87 -23.15 -32.55
C LYS A 185 -31.57 -22.38 -32.80
N ALA A 186 -31.63 -21.27 -33.54
CA ALA A 186 -30.46 -20.42 -33.76
C ALA A 186 -29.90 -19.83 -32.46
N PHE A 187 -30.78 -19.37 -31.56
CA PHE A 187 -30.40 -18.83 -30.26
C PHE A 187 -29.68 -19.86 -29.39
N VAL A 188 -30.22 -21.08 -29.27
CA VAL A 188 -29.59 -22.16 -28.48
C VAL A 188 -28.17 -22.45 -28.97
N VAL A 189 -27.96 -22.54 -30.28
CA VAL A 189 -26.61 -22.75 -30.85
C VAL A 189 -25.68 -21.58 -30.51
N LEU A 190 -26.10 -20.33 -30.74
CA LEU A 190 -25.28 -19.15 -30.44
C LEU A 190 -24.97 -19.03 -28.93
N ALA A 191 -25.95 -19.27 -28.07
CA ALA A 191 -25.78 -19.26 -26.62
C ALA A 191 -24.80 -20.34 -26.15
N SER A 192 -24.82 -21.53 -26.77
CA SER A 192 -23.86 -22.60 -26.47
C SER A 192 -22.40 -22.21 -26.77
N ILE A 193 -22.17 -21.58 -27.93
CA ILE A 193 -20.85 -21.09 -28.34
C ILE A 193 -20.40 -19.99 -27.38
N PHE A 194 -21.33 -19.10 -26.99
CA PHE A 194 -21.05 -18.04 -26.02
C PHE A 194 -20.65 -18.59 -24.65
N ILE A 195 -21.37 -19.57 -24.11
CA ILE A 195 -21.03 -20.22 -22.83
C ILE A 195 -19.65 -20.88 -22.91
N LEU A 196 -19.32 -21.56 -24.02
CA LEU A 196 -18.01 -22.15 -24.23
C LEU A 196 -16.90 -21.08 -24.26
N ILE A 197 -17.10 -19.98 -24.97
CA ILE A 197 -16.12 -18.87 -25.00
C ILE A 197 -15.96 -18.29 -23.60
N LEU A 198 -17.05 -18.05 -22.87
CA LEU A 198 -16.99 -17.55 -21.50
C LEU A 198 -16.25 -18.51 -20.57
N SER A 199 -16.47 -19.82 -20.67
CA SER A 199 -15.79 -20.81 -19.82
C SER A 199 -14.28 -20.81 -20.05
N LEU A 200 -13.85 -20.70 -21.32
CA LEU A 200 -12.42 -20.61 -21.68
C LEU A 200 -11.79 -19.30 -21.19
N LEU A 201 -12.50 -18.17 -21.35
CA LEU A 201 -12.03 -16.88 -20.87
C LEU A 201 -11.92 -16.82 -19.35
N GLU A 202 -12.87 -17.40 -18.61
CA GLU A 202 -12.84 -17.51 -17.15
C GLU A 202 -11.70 -18.43 -16.68
N ALA A 203 -11.49 -19.57 -17.35
CA ALA A 203 -10.39 -20.48 -17.04
C ALA A 203 -9.01 -19.79 -17.17
N ARG A 204 -8.83 -18.93 -18.19
CA ARG A 204 -7.59 -18.17 -18.41
C ARG A 204 -7.26 -17.20 -17.25
N LYS A 205 -8.25 -16.76 -16.46
CA LYS A 205 -8.01 -15.78 -15.37
C LYS A 205 -7.21 -16.38 -14.21
N SER A 206 -7.19 -17.70 -14.07
CA SER A 206 -6.42 -18.46 -13.10
C SER A 206 -6.57 -17.95 -11.66
N TYR A 207 -7.81 -17.68 -11.25
CA TYR A 207 -8.11 -17.09 -9.94
C TYR A 207 -7.55 -17.90 -8.77
N GLU A 208 -7.63 -19.22 -8.85
CA GLU A 208 -7.14 -20.15 -7.83
C GLU A 208 -5.62 -20.04 -7.65
N LEU A 209 -4.85 -20.15 -8.73
CA LEU A 209 -3.37 -20.03 -8.68
C LEU A 209 -2.93 -18.68 -8.09
N LYS A 210 -3.59 -17.59 -8.50
CA LYS A 210 -3.29 -16.25 -7.98
C LYS A 210 -3.63 -16.13 -6.49
N ALA A 211 -4.75 -16.71 -6.08
CA ALA A 211 -5.17 -16.74 -4.68
C ALA A 211 -4.14 -17.47 -3.83
N GLU A 212 -3.72 -18.68 -4.23
CA GLU A 212 -2.73 -19.49 -3.51
C GLU A 212 -1.36 -18.81 -3.40
N ARG A 213 -0.86 -18.20 -4.48
CA ARG A 213 0.39 -17.42 -4.44
C ARG A 213 0.34 -16.29 -3.43
N LEU A 214 -0.76 -15.55 -3.39
CA LEU A 214 -0.95 -14.45 -2.43
C LEU A 214 -1.13 -14.96 -1.00
N HIS A 215 -1.81 -16.10 -0.82
CA HIS A 215 -1.96 -16.75 0.49
C HIS A 215 -0.60 -17.18 1.05
N ASN A 216 0.18 -17.93 0.28
CA ASN A 216 1.50 -18.41 0.69
C ASN A 216 2.44 -17.25 1.02
N ASN A 217 2.48 -16.22 0.16
CA ASN A 217 3.31 -15.05 0.41
C ASN A 217 2.82 -14.22 1.62
N ALA A 218 1.52 -14.21 1.92
CA ALA A 218 1.00 -13.62 3.16
C ALA A 218 1.41 -14.43 4.40
N MET A 219 1.47 -15.76 4.30
CA MET A 219 1.94 -16.64 5.38
C MET A 219 3.43 -16.41 5.67
N GLU A 220 4.26 -16.29 4.63
CA GLU A 220 5.68 -15.98 4.79
C GLU A 220 5.89 -14.58 5.41
N LEU A 221 5.13 -13.57 4.97
CA LEU A 221 5.12 -12.26 5.61
C LEU A 221 4.71 -12.34 7.08
N ASN A 222 3.76 -13.22 7.42
CA ASN A 222 3.31 -13.39 8.79
C ASN A 222 4.41 -14.01 9.67
N ALA A 223 5.11 -15.03 9.16
CA ALA A 223 6.29 -15.57 9.84
C ALA A 223 7.39 -14.51 10.03
N LEU A 224 7.62 -13.67 9.01
CA LEU A 224 8.54 -12.54 9.10
C LEU A 224 8.10 -11.52 10.15
N TYR A 225 6.81 -11.19 10.22
CA TYR A 225 6.23 -10.28 11.20
C TYR A 225 6.45 -10.76 12.63
N ASP A 226 6.20 -12.05 12.89
CA ASP A 226 6.39 -12.65 14.20
C ASP A 226 7.88 -12.66 14.59
N ALA A 227 8.77 -12.99 13.66
CA ALA A 227 10.22 -12.87 13.87
C ALA A 227 10.66 -11.42 14.15
N PHE A 228 10.05 -10.44 13.46
CA PHE A 228 10.34 -9.03 13.65
C PHE A 228 10.00 -8.56 15.07
N LYS A 229 8.88 -9.01 15.63
CA LYS A 229 8.45 -8.64 17.00
C LYS A 229 9.43 -9.11 18.08
N ILE A 230 10.07 -10.25 17.88
CA ILE A 230 10.98 -10.86 18.86
C ILE A 230 12.39 -10.25 18.73
N SER A 231 12.70 -9.62 17.59
CA SER A 231 14.03 -9.06 17.35
C SER A 231 14.38 -7.88 18.27
N THR A 232 15.51 -8.01 18.98
CA THR A 232 16.01 -7.00 19.92
C THR A 232 17.15 -6.17 19.31
N ASN A 233 18.11 -6.82 18.63
CA ASN A 233 19.27 -6.16 18.02
C ASN A 233 18.91 -5.43 16.71
N GLU A 234 19.52 -4.25 16.49
CA GLU A 234 19.36 -3.42 15.30
C GLU A 234 19.82 -4.09 14.01
N ASP A 235 20.92 -4.85 14.01
CA ASP A 235 21.37 -5.55 12.80
C ASP A 235 20.38 -6.63 12.36
N ALA A 236 19.77 -7.32 13.33
CA ALA A 236 18.70 -8.28 13.05
C ALA A 236 17.47 -7.59 12.46
N LYS A 237 17.07 -6.42 12.97
CA LYS A 237 15.96 -5.64 12.40
C LYS A 237 16.26 -5.15 10.99
N LYS A 238 17.48 -4.68 10.71
CA LYS A 238 17.89 -4.25 9.35
C LYS A 238 17.78 -5.41 8.36
N LYS A 239 18.34 -6.57 8.70
CA LYS A 239 18.18 -7.79 7.88
C LYS A 239 16.71 -8.13 7.63
N LYS A 240 15.85 -8.00 8.64
CA LYS A 240 14.41 -8.27 8.49
C LYS A 240 13.68 -7.26 7.59
N ILE A 241 14.17 -6.03 7.50
CA ILE A 241 13.67 -5.04 6.54
C ILE A 241 14.06 -5.43 5.11
N GLU A 242 15.28 -5.93 4.90
CA GLU A 242 15.74 -6.46 3.61
C GLU A 242 14.97 -7.72 3.21
N ASP A 243 14.78 -8.66 4.14
CA ASP A 243 13.95 -9.86 3.98
C ASP A 243 12.53 -9.45 3.51
N TYR A 244 11.95 -8.40 4.12
CA TYR A 244 10.64 -7.89 3.73
C TYR A 244 10.59 -7.44 2.28
N HIS A 245 11.53 -6.59 1.83
CA HIS A 245 11.53 -6.08 0.46
C HIS A 245 11.75 -7.21 -0.55
N THR A 246 12.62 -8.16 -0.24
CA THR A 246 12.86 -9.36 -1.05
C THR A 246 11.59 -10.20 -1.17
N LEU A 247 10.85 -10.40 -0.08
CA LEU A 247 9.64 -11.21 -0.05
C LEU A 247 8.44 -10.56 -0.74
N ILE A 248 8.35 -9.23 -0.71
CA ILE A 248 7.36 -8.50 -1.49
C ILE A 248 7.69 -8.61 -2.99
N ALA A 249 8.96 -8.45 -3.36
CA ALA A 249 9.41 -8.48 -4.75
C ALA A 249 9.33 -9.88 -5.37
N SER A 250 9.44 -10.95 -4.57
CA SER A 250 9.33 -12.33 -5.06
C SER A 250 7.90 -12.74 -5.45
N CYS A 251 6.88 -12.02 -4.97
CA CYS A 251 5.49 -12.35 -5.28
C CYS A 251 5.09 -11.76 -6.65
N PRO A 252 4.73 -12.59 -7.64
CA PRO A 252 4.37 -12.11 -8.98
C PRO A 252 3.00 -11.41 -9.02
N GLU A 253 2.17 -11.64 -8.01
CA GLU A 253 0.83 -11.07 -7.91
C GLU A 253 0.79 -10.03 -6.80
N ASN A 254 -0.10 -9.04 -6.94
CA ASN A 254 -0.31 -8.04 -5.90
C ASN A 254 -1.79 -7.91 -5.54
N HIS A 255 -2.06 -7.45 -4.32
CA HIS A 255 -3.41 -7.13 -3.89
C HIS A 255 -3.92 -5.88 -4.62
N GLU A 256 -5.23 -5.77 -4.81
CA GLU A 256 -5.82 -4.58 -5.42
C GLU A 256 -6.12 -3.49 -4.37
N PRO A 257 -6.29 -2.21 -4.76
CA PRO A 257 -6.55 -1.13 -3.82
C PRO A 257 -7.80 -1.33 -2.95
N HIS A 258 -8.84 -2.00 -3.47
CA HIS A 258 -10.04 -2.29 -2.69
C HIS A 258 -9.82 -3.37 -1.62
N ASP A 259 -8.87 -4.29 -1.81
CA ASP A 259 -8.55 -5.31 -0.81
C ASP A 259 -7.88 -4.65 0.41
N ASP A 260 -7.03 -3.64 0.15
CA ASP A 260 -6.47 -2.76 1.18
C ASP A 260 -7.55 -1.89 1.84
N ALA A 261 -8.42 -1.28 1.04
CA ALA A 261 -9.52 -0.46 1.56
C ALA A 261 -10.40 -1.28 2.53
N LEU A 262 -10.69 -2.53 2.20
CA LEU A 262 -11.43 -3.45 3.07
C LEU A 262 -10.70 -3.72 4.40
N PHE A 263 -9.37 -3.95 4.35
CA PHE A 263 -8.56 -4.15 5.55
C PHE A 263 -8.57 -2.91 6.45
N ARG A 264 -8.43 -1.72 5.87
CA ARG A 264 -8.49 -0.46 6.61
C ARG A 264 -9.87 -0.23 7.20
N ALA A 265 -10.93 -0.54 6.45
CA ALA A 265 -12.31 -0.43 6.92
C ALA A 265 -12.60 -1.38 8.10
N SER A 266 -12.03 -2.58 8.11
CA SER A 266 -12.15 -3.49 9.27
C SER A 266 -11.37 -3.00 10.49
N HIS A 267 -10.33 -2.20 10.29
CA HIS A 267 -9.52 -1.55 11.34
C HIS A 267 -9.84 -0.05 11.48
N ARG A 268 -11.11 0.32 11.34
CA ARG A 268 -11.52 1.73 11.20
C ARG A 268 -10.99 2.68 12.29
N LYS A 269 -10.80 2.20 13.53
CA LYS A 269 -10.30 3.01 14.65
C LYS A 269 -8.84 3.42 14.43
N ASP A 270 -8.01 2.48 13.98
CA ASP A 270 -6.59 2.69 13.71
C ASP A 270 -6.38 3.67 12.54
N TYR A 271 -7.27 3.62 11.55
CA TYR A 271 -7.20 4.44 10.34
C TYR A 271 -8.11 5.69 10.37
N LYS A 272 -8.78 5.96 11.49
CA LYS A 272 -9.71 7.09 11.66
C LYS A 272 -10.80 7.16 10.57
N ILE A 273 -11.37 6.00 10.19
CA ILE A 273 -12.42 5.90 9.17
C ILE A 273 -13.81 5.97 9.85
N PRO A 274 -14.72 6.86 9.40
CA PRO A 274 -16.12 6.90 9.82
C PRO A 274 -16.85 5.57 9.59
N TYR A 275 -17.81 5.24 10.46
CA TYR A 275 -18.55 3.96 10.39
C TYR A 275 -19.29 3.79 9.05
N CYS A 276 -20.04 4.80 8.61
CA CYS A 276 -20.80 4.74 7.36
C CYS A 276 -19.88 4.54 6.15
N GLN A 277 -18.72 5.21 6.13
CA GLN A 277 -17.72 5.02 5.09
C GLN A 277 -17.16 3.59 5.09
N ALA A 278 -16.89 3.02 6.27
CA ALA A 278 -16.43 1.64 6.37
C ALA A 278 -17.47 0.63 5.86
N LYS A 279 -18.76 0.84 6.18
CA LYS A 279 -19.87 0.02 5.67
C LYS A 279 -20.06 0.15 4.16
N TRP A 280 -19.91 1.36 3.62
CA TRP A 280 -19.89 1.58 2.17
C TRP A 280 -18.78 0.79 1.49
N ILE A 281 -17.54 0.87 2.00
CA ILE A 281 -16.40 0.10 1.46
C ILE A 281 -16.68 -1.41 1.45
N GLN A 282 -17.29 -1.93 2.53
CA GLN A 282 -17.69 -3.33 2.60
C GLN A 282 -18.73 -3.66 1.52
N ALA A 283 -19.79 -2.87 1.41
CA ALA A 283 -20.84 -3.07 0.41
C ALA A 283 -20.28 -3.02 -1.02
N THR A 284 -19.47 -2.01 -1.36
CA THR A 284 -18.86 -1.89 -2.69
C THR A 284 -17.95 -3.07 -3.01
N TYR A 285 -17.18 -3.56 -2.04
CA TYR A 285 -16.32 -4.73 -2.23
C TYR A 285 -17.14 -5.98 -2.59
N PHE A 286 -18.27 -6.21 -1.90
CA PHE A 286 -19.16 -7.32 -2.22
C PHE A 286 -19.83 -7.14 -3.59
N ILE A 287 -20.37 -5.96 -3.88
CA ILE A 287 -21.00 -5.64 -5.17
C ILE A 287 -20.00 -5.91 -6.31
N GLN A 288 -18.79 -5.33 -6.25
CA GLN A 288 -17.72 -5.52 -7.25
C GLN A 288 -17.28 -6.98 -7.43
N THR A 289 -17.49 -7.82 -6.43
CA THR A 289 -17.18 -9.25 -6.49
C THR A 289 -18.27 -10.04 -7.21
N TYR A 290 -19.55 -9.70 -7.02
CA TYR A 290 -20.68 -10.55 -7.41
C TYR A 290 -21.57 -10.00 -8.53
N TRP A 291 -21.59 -8.69 -8.79
CA TRP A 291 -22.59 -8.07 -9.67
C TRP A 291 -22.68 -8.70 -11.07
N LEU A 292 -21.52 -8.98 -11.69
CA LEU A 292 -21.46 -9.56 -13.04
C LEU A 292 -22.09 -10.95 -13.07
N TYR A 293 -21.72 -11.79 -12.10
CA TYR A 293 -22.21 -13.16 -11.96
C TYR A 293 -23.70 -13.22 -11.62
N ALA A 294 -24.16 -12.33 -10.72
CA ALA A 294 -25.58 -12.19 -10.42
C ALA A 294 -26.38 -11.77 -11.67
N THR A 295 -25.83 -10.86 -12.49
CA THR A 295 -26.45 -10.45 -13.76
C THR A 295 -26.57 -11.63 -14.72
N LEU A 296 -25.51 -12.44 -14.87
CA LEU A 296 -25.54 -13.64 -15.74
C LEU A 296 -26.59 -14.68 -15.30
N VAL A 297 -26.86 -14.80 -14.01
CA VAL A 297 -27.83 -15.78 -13.47
C VAL A 297 -29.28 -15.27 -13.54
N ILE A 298 -29.50 -13.98 -13.28
CA ILE A 298 -30.86 -13.39 -13.16
C ILE A 298 -31.41 -12.94 -14.52
N LEU A 299 -30.55 -12.49 -15.43
CA LEU A 299 -31.00 -11.94 -16.71
C LEU A 299 -31.72 -12.98 -17.61
N PRO A 300 -31.24 -14.24 -17.76
CA PRO A 300 -31.93 -15.21 -18.62
C PRO A 300 -33.39 -15.50 -18.25
N PRO A 301 -33.75 -15.85 -17.00
CA PRO A 301 -35.15 -16.11 -16.66
C PRO A 301 -36.02 -14.86 -16.79
N PHE A 302 -35.46 -13.67 -16.56
CA PHE A 302 -36.18 -12.41 -16.79
C PHE A 302 -36.49 -12.20 -18.28
N ILE A 303 -35.52 -12.47 -19.17
CA ILE A 303 -35.75 -12.39 -20.63
C ILE A 303 -36.81 -13.41 -21.06
N ILE A 304 -36.73 -14.66 -20.57
CA ILE A 304 -37.72 -15.69 -20.89
C ILE A 304 -39.12 -15.25 -20.44
N ALA A 305 -39.28 -14.74 -19.22
CA ALA A 305 -40.57 -14.29 -18.70
C ALA A 305 -41.15 -13.04 -19.40
N VAL A 306 -40.33 -12.30 -20.16
CA VAL A 306 -40.79 -11.14 -20.95
C VAL A 306 -41.12 -11.56 -22.39
N LEU A 307 -40.46 -12.59 -22.92
CA LEU A 307 -40.65 -13.08 -24.29
C LEU A 307 -41.75 -14.14 -24.43
N TYR A 308 -42.07 -14.86 -23.35
CA TYR A 308 -43.14 -15.86 -23.25
C TYR A 308 -44.23 -15.39 -22.31
#